data_AF-A0A2W7BTW4-F1
#
_entry.id   AF-A0A2W7BTW4-F1
#
_cell.length_a   1.000
_cell.length_b   1.000
_cell.length_c   1.000
_cell.angle_alpha   90.00
_cell.angle_beta   90.00
_cell.angle_gamma   90.00
#
_symmetry.space_group_name_H-M   'P 1'
#
loop_
_entity.id
_entity.type
_entity.pdbx_description
1 polymer ?
#
loop_
_entity_poly.entity_id
_entity_poly.type
_entity_poly.pdbx_seq_one_letter_code
_entity_poly.pdbx_strand_id
1 'polypeptide(L)' 'MTGLDHEHSAAIDVAGNWLAQNPRNRLNQPVIPLLRERFGLSVAEAVEACRVASKAREAIDVSGT' A
#
# COMPACT_ATOMS: atom_id res chain seq x y z
N MET A 1 -0.91 18.59 19.15
CA MET A 1 -0.58 18.93 17.76
C MET A 1 0.10 17.72 17.15
N THR A 2 -0.69 16.77 16.62
CA THR A 2 -0.18 15.52 16.02
C THR A 2 -0.48 15.58 14.52
N GLY A 3 0.26 16.43 13.80
CA GLY A 3 0.20 16.50 12.34
C GLY A 3 0.91 15.33 11.66
N LEU A 4 1.83 14.67 12.38
CA LEU A 4 2.64 13.57 11.85
C LEU A 4 1.80 12.32 11.54
N ASP A 5 0.83 11.96 12.40
CA ASP A 5 0.00 10.76 12.19
C ASP A 5 -0.77 10.78 10.86
N HIS A 6 -1.16 11.97 10.38
CA HIS A 6 -1.90 12.10 9.13
C HIS A 6 -0.99 11.98 7.90
N GLU A 7 0.24 12.52 7.94
CA GLU A 7 1.17 12.46 6.83
C GLU A 7 1.64 11.02 6.56
N HIS A 8 1.95 10.28 7.62
CA HIS A 8 2.29 8.86 7.54
C HIS A 8 1.11 8.02 7.03
N SER A 9 -0.10 8.29 7.52
CA SER A 9 -1.30 7.59 7.05
C SER A 9 -1.58 7.81 5.57
N ALA A 10 -1.42 9.05 5.08
CA ALA A 10 -1.64 9.38 3.67
C ALA A 10 -0.66 8.66 2.74
N ALA A 11 0.63 8.58 3.12
CA ALA A 11 1.63 7.89 2.31
C ALA A 11 1.36 6.37 2.21
N ILE A 12 0.91 5.75 3.31
CA ILE A 12 0.50 4.34 3.37
C ILE A 12 -0.70 4.08 2.46
N ASP A 13 -1.74 4.92 2.54
CA ASP A 13 -2.95 4.76 1.73
C ASP A 13 -2.65 4.89 0.24
N VAL A 14 -1.83 5.87 -0.15
CA VAL A 14 -1.39 6.06 -1.54
C VAL A 14 -0.59 4.84 -2.03
N ALA A 15 0.37 4.37 -1.24
CA ALA A 15 1.18 3.18 -1.57
C ALA A 15 0.34 1.91 -1.68
N GLY A 16 -0.62 1.73 -0.77
CA GLY A 16 -1.52 0.58 -0.75
C GLY A 16 -2.49 0.58 -1.93
N ASN A 17 -3.09 1.73 -2.25
CA ASN A 17 -3.95 1.85 -3.41
C ASN A 17 -3.17 1.64 -4.72
N TRP A 18 -1.94 2.15 -4.81
CA TRP A 18 -1.06 1.90 -5.95
C TRP A 18 -0.74 0.41 -6.12
N LEU A 19 -0.46 -0.29 -5.02
CA LEU A 19 -0.21 -1.73 -5.01
C LEU A 19 -1.47 -2.55 -5.32
N ALA A 20 -2.67 -2.10 -4.93
CA ALA A 20 -3.92 -2.75 -5.29
C ALA A 20 -4.09 -2.79 -6.82
N GLN A 21 -3.78 -1.68 -7.50
CA GLN A 21 -3.83 -1.53 -8.96
C GLN A 21 -2.67 -2.22 -9.69
N ASN A 22 -1.51 -2.40 -9.04
CA ASN A 22 -0.31 -3.01 -9.61
C ASN A 22 -0.01 -4.33 -8.90
N PRO A 23 -0.65 -5.44 -9.32
CA PRO A 23 -0.56 -6.70 -8.60
C PRO A 23 0.86 -7.23 -8.55
N ARG A 24 1.18 -7.89 -7.43
CA ARG A 24 2.50 -8.48 -7.13
C ARG A 24 3.01 -9.40 -8.25
N ASN A 25 2.10 -10.05 -8.98
CA ASN A 25 2.42 -10.91 -10.11
C ASN A 25 3.08 -10.17 -11.29
N ARG A 26 2.86 -8.85 -11.42
CA ARG A 26 3.56 -8.00 -12.41
C ARG A 26 4.85 -7.38 -11.88
N LEU A 27 5.07 -7.42 -10.56
CA LEU A 27 6.24 -6.84 -9.95
C LEU A 27 7.35 -7.89 -9.95
N ASN A 28 8.40 -7.65 -10.72
CA ASN A 28 9.56 -8.53 -10.81
C ASN A 28 10.51 -8.41 -9.60
N GLN A 29 10.08 -7.71 -8.54
CA GLN A 29 10.88 -7.42 -7.35
C GLN A 29 10.02 -7.46 -6.08
N PRO A 30 10.65 -7.65 -4.90
CA PRO A 30 9.93 -7.71 -3.64
C PRO A 30 9.20 -6.38 -3.34
N VAL A 31 7.96 -6.48 -2.88
CA VAL A 31 7.06 -5.33 -2.70
C VAL A 31 7.55 -4.37 -1.63
N ILE A 32 8.07 -4.88 -0.50
CA ILE A 32 8.46 -4.04 0.63
C ILE A 32 9.63 -3.10 0.26
N PRO A 33 10.78 -3.57 -0.28
CA PRO A 33 11.83 -2.69 -0.81
C PRO A 33 11.29 -1.67 -1.82
N LEU A 34 10.46 -2.11 -2.75
CA LEU A 34 9.89 -1.25 -3.78
C LEU A 34 9.05 -0.11 -3.20
N LEU A 35 8.19 -0.39 -2.23
CA LEU A 35 7.35 0.63 -1.60
C LEU A 35 8.20 1.62 -0.79
N ARG A 36 9.25 1.14 -0.12
CA ARG A 36 10.19 1.99 0.61
C ARG A 36 10.95 2.94 -0.31
N GLU A 37 11.47 2.44 -1.43
CA GLU A 37 12.21 3.24 -2.40
C GLU A 37 11.31 4.23 -3.17
N ARG A 38 10.09 3.81 -3.54
CA ARG A 38 9.17 4.67 -4.30
C ARG A 38 8.51 5.76 -3.47
N PHE A 39 8.12 5.44 -2.24
CA PHE A 39 7.27 6.30 -1.41
C PHE A 39 7.98 6.82 -0.15
N GLY A 40 9.26 6.47 0.04
CA GLY A 40 10.03 6.91 1.21
C GLY A 40 9.57 6.27 2.52
N LEU A 41 8.83 5.16 2.46
CA LEU A 41 8.24 4.52 3.63
C LEU A 41 9.27 3.77 4.48
N SER A 42 8.99 3.66 5.77
CA SER A 42 9.61 2.68 6.65
C SER A 42 9.10 1.27 6.37
N VAL A 43 9.76 0.26 6.96
CA VAL A 43 9.36 -1.14 6.81
C VAL A 43 7.94 -1.38 7.36
N ALA A 44 7.59 -0.77 8.50
CA ALA A 44 6.28 -0.92 9.11
C ALA A 44 5.17 -0.32 8.23
N GLU A 45 5.40 0.87 7.68
CA GLU A 45 4.46 1.53 6.78
C GLU A 45 4.28 0.77 5.46
N ALA A 46 5.35 0.18 4.92
CA ALA A 46 5.27 -0.65 3.73
C ALA A 46 4.47 -1.94 3.96
N VAL A 47 4.53 -2.53 5.16
CA VAL A 47 3.68 -3.67 5.55
C VAL A 47 2.22 -3.24 5.65
N GLU A 48 1.95 -2.06 6.21
CA GLU A 48 0.59 -1.53 6.32
C GLU A 48 0.00 -1.22 4.94
N ALA A 49 0.80 -0.66 4.02
CA ALA A 49 0.40 -0.45 2.63
C ALA A 49 0.05 -1.78 1.93
N CYS A 50 0.78 -2.87 2.23
CA CYS A 50 0.40 -4.21 1.75
C CYS A 50 -0.98 -4.63 2.29
N ARG A 51 -1.29 -4.34 3.55
CA ARG A 51 -2.60 -4.64 4.16
C ARG A 51 -3.72 -3.84 3.49
N VAL A 52 -3.50 -2.54 3.24
CA VAL A 52 -4.45 -1.67 2.51
C VAL A 52 -4.72 -2.23 1.11
N ALA A 53 -3.68 -2.64 0.40
CA ALA A 53 -3.81 -3.22 -0.94
C ALA A 53 -4.65 -4.51 -0.95
N SER A 54 -4.45 -5.40 0.04
CA SER A 54 -5.25 -6.62 0.17
C SER A 54 -6.73 -6.31 0.39
N LYS A 55 -7.06 -5.39 1.32
CA LYS A 55 -8.46 -4.99 1.57
C LYS A 55 -9.11 -4.33 0.34
N ALA A 56 -8.37 -3.48 -0.36
CA ALA A 56 -8.87 -2.84 -1.58
C ALA A 56 -9.21 -3.86 -2.68
N ARG A 57 -8.42 -4.93 -2.80
CA ARG A 57 -8.69 -6.03 -3.74
C ARG A 57 -9.91 -6.85 -3.34
N GLU A 58 -10.05 -7.15 -2.05
CA GLU A 58 -11.25 -7.82 -1.53
C GLU A 58 -12.50 -6.99 -1.85
N ALA A 59 -12.49 -5.69 -1.59
CA ALA A 59 -13.62 -4.81 -1.88
C ALA A 59 -14.04 -4.77 -3.37
N ILE A 60 -13.07 -4.91 -4.28
CA ILE A 60 -13.34 -5.01 -5.73
C ILE A 60 -14.02 -6.34 -6.08
N ASP A 61 -13.62 -7.44 -5.43
CA ASP A 61 -14.19 -8.77 -5.64
C ASP A 61 -15.65 -8.84 -5.14
N VAL A 62 -15.97 -8.24 -3.99
CA VAL A 62 -17.33 -8.29 -3.41
C VAL A 62 -18.36 -7.44 -4.17
N SER A 63 -17.93 -6.48 -5.00
CA SER A 63 -18.86 -5.67 -5.82
C SER A 63 -19.24 -6.32 -7.16
N GLY A 64 -18.67 -7.48 -7.49
CA GLY A 64 -18.87 -8.16 -8.76
C GLY A 64 -19.87 -9.34 -8.74
N THR A 65 -20.52 -9.63 -7.62
CA THR A 65 -21.54 -10.70 -7.47
C THR A 65 -22.90 -10.11 -7.13
#